data_AF-A0A968CXB5-F1
#
_entry.id   AF-A0A968CXB5-F1
#
_cell.length_a   1.000
_cell.length_b   1.000
_cell.length_c   1.000
_cell.angle_alpha   90.00
_cell.angle_beta   90.00
_cell.angle_gamma   90.00
#
_symmetry.space_group_name_H-M   'P 1'
#
loop_
_entity.id
_entity.type
_entity.pdbx_description
1 polymer ?
#
loop_
_entity_poly.entity_id
_entity_poly.type
_entity_poly.pdbx_seq_one_letter_code
_entity_poly.pdbx_strand_id
1 'polypeptide(L)'
;MVLQAQLGVFEPARVGLTGDVEIGALLPATGDLATFGANAKSAITLAETEINDFLDAADAGWTLKLVHEDSATDAVIALERTESLFARGIEFILGPQASDCVASIKDYCDSNEILVV
;
A
#
# COMPACT_ATOMS: atom_id res chain seq x y z
N MET A 1 22.09 -50.49 -6.55
CA MET A 1 20.74 -50.00 -6.21
C MET A 1 20.92 -48.93 -5.15
N VAL A 2 20.96 -47.68 -5.61
CA VAL A 2 21.26 -46.49 -4.81
C VAL A 2 19.93 -45.96 -4.28
N LEU A 3 19.78 -45.84 -2.96
CA LEU A 3 18.70 -45.07 -2.36
C LEU A 3 19.34 -43.97 -1.52
N GLN A 4 19.50 -42.80 -2.13
CA GLN A 4 19.85 -41.59 -1.39
C GLN A 4 18.59 -41.11 -0.69
N ALA A 5 18.63 -41.08 0.65
CA ALA A 5 17.62 -40.40 1.45
C ALA A 5 17.82 -38.89 1.27
N GLN A 6 16.94 -38.26 0.50
CA GLN A 6 16.81 -36.81 0.48
C GLN A 6 16.25 -36.41 1.84
N LEU A 7 17.13 -36.02 2.77
CA LEU A 7 16.75 -35.29 3.98
C LEU A 7 16.23 -33.93 3.51
N GLY A 8 14.94 -33.86 3.22
CA GLY A 8 14.22 -32.60 3.08
C GLY A 8 14.32 -31.89 4.42
N VAL A 9 15.24 -30.93 4.52
CA VAL A 9 15.26 -29.97 5.60
C VAL A 9 13.95 -29.20 5.45
N PHE A 10 12.96 -29.51 6.29
CA PHE A 10 11.79 -28.66 6.46
C PHE A 10 12.31 -27.36 7.07
N GLU A 11 12.64 -26.38 6.22
CA GLU A 11 12.85 -25.03 6.72
C GLU A 11 11.55 -24.57 7.38
N PRO A 12 11.59 -24.12 8.64
CA PRO A 12 10.40 -23.55 9.27
C PRO A 12 9.88 -22.42 8.38
N ALA A 13 8.57 -22.34 8.20
CA ALA A 13 7.96 -21.23 7.45
C ALA A 13 8.51 -19.91 8.00
N ARG A 14 9.05 -19.06 7.12
CA ARG A 14 9.49 -17.72 7.53
C ARG A 14 8.28 -17.02 8.14
N VAL A 15 8.37 -16.67 9.42
CA VAL A 15 7.37 -15.85 10.10
C VAL A 15 7.62 -14.41 9.67
N GLY A 16 6.80 -13.87 8.77
CA GLY A 16 6.97 -12.51 8.25
C GLY A 16 6.37 -12.32 6.87
N LEU A 17 6.38 -11.08 6.38
CA LEU A 17 5.97 -10.74 5.01
C LEU A 17 6.98 -11.32 4.00
N THR A 18 6.51 -11.62 2.79
CA THR A 18 7.36 -12.13 1.69
C THR A 18 6.92 -11.52 0.36
N GLY A 19 7.87 -11.31 -0.56
CA GLY A 19 7.57 -10.81 -1.90
C GLY A 19 7.15 -9.34 -1.91
N ASP A 20 6.30 -8.97 -2.86
CA ASP A 20 5.81 -7.59 -2.97
C ASP A 20 4.62 -7.37 -2.02
N VAL A 21 4.70 -6.31 -1.21
CA VAL A 21 3.63 -5.88 -0.31
C VAL A 21 3.12 -4.53 -0.79
N GLU A 22 1.89 -4.51 -1.30
CA GLU A 22 1.28 -3.32 -1.88
C GLU A 22 0.58 -2.45 -0.82
N ILE A 23 0.80 -1.14 -0.90
CA ILE A 23 0.10 -0.13 -0.11
C ILE A 23 -0.53 0.88 -1.07
N GLY A 24 -1.79 1.24 -0.83
CA GLY A 24 -2.51 2.23 -1.60
C GLY A 24 -2.04 3.65 -1.24
N ALA A 25 -1.90 4.51 -2.23
CA ALA A 25 -1.62 5.93 -2.07
C ALA A 25 -2.70 6.73 -2.79
N LEU A 26 -3.78 7.06 -2.07
CA LEU A 26 -4.91 7.85 -2.58
C LEU A 26 -4.64 9.34 -2.32
N LEU A 27 -3.94 9.98 -3.24
CA LEU A 27 -3.48 11.37 -3.10
C LEU A 27 -4.21 12.28 -4.09
N PRO A 28 -4.41 13.57 -3.79
CA PRO A 28 -4.96 14.52 -4.76
C PRO A 28 -3.89 14.87 -5.79
N ALA A 29 -3.73 14.09 -6.86
CA ALA A 29 -2.85 14.42 -7.97
C ALA A 29 -3.45 15.53 -8.85
N THR A 30 -4.78 15.68 -8.81
CA THR A 30 -5.53 16.80 -9.40
C THR A 30 -6.48 17.44 -8.38
N GLY A 31 -7.15 18.53 -8.78
CA GLY A 31 -8.09 19.27 -7.94
C GLY A 31 -7.45 20.34 -7.06
N ASP A 32 -8.22 20.86 -6.09
CA ASP A 32 -7.85 22.03 -5.29
C ASP A 32 -6.62 21.81 -4.40
N LEU A 33 -6.32 20.55 -4.04
CA LEU A 33 -5.15 20.19 -3.24
C LEU A 33 -3.99 19.61 -4.05
N ALA A 34 -3.99 19.74 -5.40
CA ALA A 34 -2.98 19.14 -6.27
C ALA A 34 -1.53 19.46 -5.87
N THR A 35 -1.25 20.68 -5.39
CA THR A 35 0.09 21.07 -4.92
C THR A 35 0.51 20.31 -3.67
N PHE A 36 -0.41 20.03 -2.76
CA PHE A 36 -0.16 19.22 -1.58
C PHE A 36 -0.01 17.74 -1.93
N GLY A 37 -0.81 17.23 -2.87
CA GLY A 37 -0.67 15.86 -3.36
C GLY A 37 0.65 15.63 -4.09
N ALA A 38 1.16 16.61 -4.84
CA ALA A 38 2.49 16.55 -5.43
C ALA A 38 3.60 16.44 -4.35
N ASN A 39 3.51 17.25 -3.29
CA ASN A 39 4.45 17.18 -2.17
C ASN A 39 4.37 15.83 -1.45
N ALA A 40 3.16 15.35 -1.16
CA ALA A 40 2.94 14.06 -0.51
C ALA A 40 3.50 12.91 -1.37
N LYS A 41 3.24 12.92 -2.68
CA LYS A 41 3.77 11.91 -3.61
C LYS A 41 5.29 11.87 -3.60
N SER A 42 5.95 13.03 -3.69
CA SER A 42 7.42 13.08 -3.59
C SER A 42 7.93 12.54 -2.25
N ALA A 43 7.27 12.88 -1.14
CA ALA A 43 7.68 12.39 0.18
C ALA A 43 7.52 10.87 0.32
N ILE A 44 6.39 10.30 -0.08
CA ILE A 44 6.16 8.85 0.07
C ILE A 44 6.99 8.02 -0.90
N THR A 45 7.30 8.52 -2.10
CA THR A 45 8.22 7.83 -3.03
C THR A 45 9.65 7.82 -2.48
N LEU A 46 10.09 8.91 -1.83
CA LEU A 46 11.37 8.91 -1.12
C LEU A 46 11.36 7.89 0.03
N ALA A 47 10.29 7.86 0.83
CA ALA A 47 10.14 6.91 1.92
C ALA A 47 10.11 5.45 1.44
N GLU A 48 9.41 5.15 0.34
CA GLU A 48 9.42 3.81 -0.30
C GLU A 48 10.85 3.39 -0.67
N THR A 49 11.64 4.30 -1.23
CA THR A 49 13.05 4.04 -1.57
C THR A 49 13.86 3.73 -0.30
N GLU A 50 13.81 4.61 0.70
CA GLU A 50 14.59 4.44 1.95
C GLU A 50 14.18 3.20 2.74
N ILE A 51 12.88 2.88 2.77
CA ILE A 51 12.36 1.66 3.41
C ILE A 51 12.87 0.42 2.66
N ASN A 52 12.80 0.40 1.33
CA ASN A 52 13.25 -0.74 0.56
C ASN A 52 14.78 -0.94 0.65
N ASP A 53 15.57 0.14 0.70
CA ASP A 53 17.01 0.06 0.97
C ASP A 53 17.29 -0.55 2.36
N PHE A 54 16.51 -0.15 3.37
CA PHE A 54 16.61 -0.72 4.71
C PHE A 54 16.21 -2.20 4.74
N LEU A 55 15.13 -2.59 4.05
CA LEU A 55 14.64 -3.97 3.98
C LEU A 55 15.64 -4.88 3.26
N ASP A 56 16.26 -4.41 2.18
CA ASP A 56 17.30 -5.14 1.45
C ASP A 56 18.55 -5.34 2.32
N ALA A 57 19.02 -4.28 2.99
CA ALA A 57 20.16 -4.36 3.91
C ALA A 57 19.92 -5.32 5.10
N ALA A 58 18.65 -5.51 5.48
CA ALA A 58 18.23 -6.42 6.55
C ALA A 58 17.93 -7.86 6.09
N ASP A 59 18.04 -8.16 4.78
CA ASP A 59 17.59 -9.42 4.17
C ASP A 59 16.15 -9.78 4.58
N ALA A 60 15.25 -8.78 4.56
CA ALA A 60 13.89 -8.92 5.06
C ALA A 60 13.03 -9.88 4.24
N GLY A 61 13.38 -10.13 2.97
CA GLY A 61 12.68 -11.07 2.09
C GLY A 61 11.37 -10.55 1.50
N TRP A 62 11.10 -9.24 1.61
CA TRP A 62 9.95 -8.57 1.02
C TRP A 62 10.28 -7.13 0.62
N THR A 63 9.49 -6.57 -0.29
CA THR A 63 9.63 -5.20 -0.83
C THR A 63 8.29 -4.48 -0.71
N LEU A 64 8.31 -3.23 -0.27
CA LEU A 64 7.14 -2.36 -0.25
C LEU A 64 6.91 -1.77 -1.65
N LYS A 65 5.65 -1.78 -2.11
CA LYS A 65 5.24 -1.15 -3.36
C LYS A 65 4.06 -0.20 -3.17
N LEU A 66 4.22 1.04 -3.59
CA LEU A 66 3.15 2.04 -3.59
C LEU A 66 2.29 1.92 -4.85
N VAL A 67 0.98 1.87 -4.63
CA VAL A 67 -0.03 1.87 -5.66
C VAL A 67 -0.77 3.20 -5.63
N HIS A 68 -0.45 4.07 -6.60
CA HIS A 68 -1.01 5.41 -6.64
C HIS A 68 -2.38 5.47 -7.33
N GLU A 69 -3.33 6.17 -6.70
CA GLU A 69 -4.62 6.56 -7.27
C GLU A 69 -4.85 8.06 -7.01
N ASP A 70 -5.55 8.73 -7.92
CA ASP A 70 -5.87 10.16 -7.81
C ASP A 70 -7.26 10.37 -7.18
N SER A 71 -7.32 11.03 -6.03
CA SER A 71 -8.60 11.40 -5.41
C SER A 71 -9.27 12.59 -6.09
N ALA A 72 -8.54 13.33 -6.92
CA ALA A 72 -8.98 14.56 -7.61
C ALA A 72 -9.51 15.66 -6.68
N THR A 73 -9.29 15.54 -5.36
CA THR A 73 -9.97 16.35 -4.35
C THR A 73 -11.50 16.29 -4.50
N ASP A 74 -12.03 15.11 -4.86
CA ASP A 74 -13.47 14.89 -5.09
C ASP A 74 -13.95 13.66 -4.32
N ALA A 75 -15.05 13.83 -3.58
CA ALA A 75 -15.59 12.81 -2.68
C ALA A 75 -16.06 11.53 -3.41
N VAL A 76 -16.59 11.65 -4.63
CA VAL A 76 -17.08 10.51 -5.42
C VAL A 76 -15.89 9.76 -5.99
N ILE A 77 -14.93 10.48 -6.58
CA ILE A 77 -13.71 9.88 -7.13
C ILE A 77 -12.91 9.19 -6.02
N ALA A 78 -12.80 9.79 -4.83
CA ALA A 78 -12.11 9.18 -3.70
C ALA A 78 -12.71 7.81 -3.29
N LEU A 79 -14.04 7.69 -3.28
CA LEU A 79 -14.71 6.41 -3.02
C LEU A 79 -14.44 5.39 -4.13
N GLU A 80 -14.62 5.78 -5.39
CA GLU A 80 -14.35 4.90 -6.55
C GLU A 80 -12.90 4.37 -6.54
N ARG A 81 -11.93 5.23 -6.18
CA ARG A 81 -10.52 4.82 -6.08
C ARG A 81 -10.24 3.93 -4.88
N THR A 82 -10.91 4.16 -3.75
CA THR A 82 -10.82 3.29 -2.58
C THR A 82 -11.35 1.89 -2.91
N GLU A 83 -12.49 1.80 -3.59
CA GLU A 83 -13.06 0.54 -4.08
C GLU A 83 -12.11 -0.16 -5.08
N SER A 84 -11.48 0.59 -5.99
CA SER A 84 -10.46 0.09 -6.93
C SER A 84 -9.26 -0.54 -6.21
N LEU A 85 -8.72 0.14 -5.18
CA LEU A 85 -7.61 -0.37 -4.37
C LEU A 85 -8.02 -1.65 -3.62
N PHE A 86 -9.19 -1.65 -2.98
CA PHE A 86 -9.68 -2.82 -2.25
C PHE A 86 -9.94 -4.02 -3.19
N ALA A 87 -10.49 -3.79 -4.39
CA ALA A 87 -10.69 -4.83 -5.39
C ALA A 87 -9.39 -5.50 -5.85
N ARG A 88 -8.24 -4.86 -5.62
CA ARG A 88 -6.90 -5.40 -5.87
C ARG A 88 -6.28 -6.09 -4.66
N GLY A 89 -7.00 -6.16 -3.54
CA GLY A 89 -6.53 -6.76 -2.28
C GLY A 89 -5.71 -5.80 -1.41
N ILE A 90 -5.79 -4.49 -1.64
CA ILE A 90 -5.06 -3.49 -0.86
C ILE A 90 -5.96 -2.97 0.26
N GLU A 91 -5.55 -3.24 1.50
CA GLU A 91 -6.31 -2.90 2.71
C GLU A 91 -5.62 -1.82 3.57
N PHE A 92 -4.43 -1.36 3.17
CA PHE A 92 -3.73 -0.24 3.80
C PHE A 92 -3.59 0.90 2.80
N ILE A 93 -4.14 2.07 3.13
CA ILE A 93 -4.20 3.24 2.24
C ILE A 93 -3.64 4.47 2.94
N LEU A 94 -2.75 5.19 2.26
CA LEU A 94 -2.25 6.52 2.61
C LEU A 94 -3.13 7.59 1.95
N GLY A 95 -3.64 8.53 2.74
CA GLY A 95 -4.61 9.54 2.30
C GLY A 95 -6.06 9.03 2.27
N PRO A 96 -7.05 9.84 1.85
CA PRO A 96 -6.90 11.12 1.14
C PRO A 96 -6.63 12.31 2.06
N GLN A 97 -6.20 13.43 1.46
CA GLN A 97 -5.78 14.63 2.18
C GLN A 97 -6.93 15.60 2.50
N ALA A 98 -8.01 15.56 1.72
CA ALA A 98 -9.19 16.41 1.93
C ALA A 98 -10.17 15.71 2.89
N SER A 99 -10.67 16.43 3.89
CA SER A 99 -11.51 15.85 4.95
C SER A 99 -12.89 15.39 4.45
N ASP A 100 -13.42 16.02 3.40
CA ASP A 100 -14.63 15.59 2.70
C ASP A 100 -14.42 14.25 1.97
N CYS A 101 -13.26 14.05 1.35
CA CYS A 101 -12.87 12.76 0.76
C CYS A 101 -12.68 11.69 1.86
N VAL A 102 -12.08 12.03 3.00
CA VAL A 102 -11.98 11.08 4.13
C VAL A 102 -13.38 10.70 4.63
N ALA A 103 -14.28 11.68 4.77
CA ALA A 103 -15.65 11.43 5.20
C ALA A 103 -16.42 10.54 4.21
N SER A 104 -16.17 10.68 2.89
CA SER A 104 -16.87 9.88 1.89
C SER A 104 -16.46 8.41 1.86
N ILE A 105 -15.21 8.09 2.24
CA ILE A 105 -14.71 6.71 2.23
C ILE A 105 -14.86 6.00 3.58
N LYS A 106 -15.08 6.76 4.67
CA LYS A 106 -14.99 6.24 6.04
C LYS A 106 -15.84 4.98 6.27
N ASP A 107 -17.13 5.05 5.99
CA ASP A 107 -18.04 3.92 6.27
C ASP A 107 -17.69 2.69 5.43
N TYR A 108 -17.22 2.89 4.19
CA TYR A 108 -16.75 1.82 3.33
C TYR A 108 -15.48 1.17 3.89
N CYS A 109 -14.49 1.96 4.31
CA CYS A 109 -13.26 1.45 4.89
C CYS A 109 -13.51 0.71 6.20
N ASP A 110 -14.32 1.28 7.11
CA ASP A 110 -14.68 0.65 8.38
C ASP A 110 -15.40 -0.70 8.16
N SER A 111 -16.26 -0.80 7.14
CA SER A 111 -17.03 -2.02 6.83
C SER A 111 -16.19 -3.13 6.17
N ASN A 112 -15.07 -2.77 5.54
CA ASN A 112 -14.19 -3.69 4.83
C ASN A 112 -12.84 -3.88 5.52
N GLU A 113 -12.70 -3.42 6.77
CA GLU A 113 -11.47 -3.52 7.57
C GLU A 113 -10.23 -2.89 6.89
N ILE A 114 -10.46 -1.84 6.09
CA ILE A 114 -9.41 -1.08 5.42
C ILE A 114 -8.84 -0.03 6.37
N LEU A 115 -7.54 -0.07 6.62
CA LEU A 115 -6.84 0.95 7.39
C LEU A 115 -6.44 2.13 6.49
N VAL A 116 -6.92 3.31 6.88
CA VAL A 116 -6.59 4.57 6.23
C VAL A 116 -5.77 5.46 7.18
N VAL A 117 -4.68 6.05 6.68
CA VAL A 117 -3.77 6.95 7.43
C VAL A 117 -3.54 8.26 6.70
#